data_AF-A0A3D2GNF4-F1
#
_entry.id   AF-A0A3D2GNF4-F1
#
_cell.length_a   1.000
_cell.length_b   1.000
_cell.length_c   1.000
_cell.angle_alpha   90.00
_cell.angle_beta   90.00
_cell.angle_gamma   90.00
#
_symmetry.space_group_name_H-M   'P 1'
#
loop_
_entity.id
_entity.type
_entity.pdbx_description
1 polymer ?
#
loop_
_entity_poly.entity_id
_entity_poly.type
_entity_poly.pdbx_seq_one_letter_code
_entity_poly.pdbx_strand_id
1 'polypeptide(L)' 'LDVPMYFVYRDGQYLDASDMSFRDFLAGKLPLLPGELPTISDWRDHLTTVFPDVRLKRYIEMRGADGGAWDNLCALPAIW' A
#
# COMPACT_ATOMS: atom_id res chain seq x y z
N LEU A 1 -3.04 -7.01 -5.72
CA LEU A 1 -2.35 -7.43 -6.96
C LEU A 1 -2.80 -6.58 -8.14
N ASP A 2 -4.10 -6.39 -8.31
CA ASP A 2 -4.68 -5.68 -9.47
C ASP A 2 -5.05 -4.22 -9.18
N VAL A 3 -4.89 -3.75 -7.94
CA VAL A 3 -4.93 -2.31 -7.65
C VAL A 3 -3.70 -1.69 -8.33
N PRO A 4 -3.85 -0.58 -9.08
CA PRO A 4 -2.72 0.13 -9.67
C PRO A 4 -1.66 0.48 -8.62
N MET A 5 -0.39 0.36 -9.00
CA MET A 5 0.73 0.78 -8.18
C MET A 5 0.88 2.31 -8.21
N TYR A 6 1.53 2.87 -7.19
CA TYR A 6 1.92 4.29 -7.19
C TYR A 6 3.39 4.45 -7.57
N PHE A 7 4.25 3.64 -6.95
CA PHE A 7 5.68 3.75 -7.13
C PHE A 7 6.39 2.41 -6.91
N VAL A 8 7.65 2.35 -7.32
CA VAL A 8 8.63 1.39 -6.81
C VAL A 8 9.80 2.18 -6.21
N TYR A 9 10.25 1.78 -5.02
CA TYR A 9 11.41 2.40 -4.38
C TYR A 9 12.68 1.62 -4.70
N ARG A 10 13.64 2.26 -5.37
CA ARG A 10 14.92 1.66 -5.76
C ARG A 10 16.02 2.68 -5.60
N ASP A 11 17.15 2.26 -5.03
CA ASP A 11 18.38 3.05 -4.92
C ASP A 11 18.18 4.50 -4.42
N GLY A 12 17.30 4.66 -3.43
CA GLY A 12 17.02 5.97 -2.84
C GLY A 12 15.95 6.80 -3.56
N GLN A 13 15.40 6.32 -4.67
CA GLN A 13 14.48 7.05 -5.55
C GLN A 13 13.10 6.40 -5.62
N TYR A 14 12.09 7.25 -5.75
CA TYR A 14 10.72 6.83 -6.07
C TYR A 14 10.56 6.85 -7.59
N LEU A 15 10.39 5.67 -8.17
CA LEU A 15 10.10 5.50 -9.59
C LEU A 15 8.58 5.44 -9.77
N ASP A 16 8.02 6.25 -10.67
CA ASP A 16 6.58 6.30 -10.93
C ASP A 16 6.11 4.99 -11.60
N ALA A 17 5.18 4.30 -10.94
CA ALA A 17 4.58 3.05 -11.39
C ALA A 17 3.06 3.17 -11.57
N SER A 18 2.56 4.40 -11.74
CA SER A 18 1.15 4.68 -11.99
C SER A 18 0.61 3.84 -13.15
N ASP A 19 -0.61 3.34 -13.00
CA ASP A 19 -1.30 2.45 -13.94
C ASP A 19 -0.63 1.09 -14.20
N MET A 20 0.46 0.76 -13.52
CA MET A 20 1.09 -0.57 -13.58
C MET A 20 0.54 -1.49 -12.49
N SER A 21 0.56 -2.81 -12.72
CA SER A 21 0.03 -3.79 -11.78
C SER A 21 1.14 -4.52 -11.00
N PHE A 22 0.91 -4.78 -9.71
CA PHE A 22 1.82 -5.60 -8.92
C PHE A 22 1.84 -7.07 -9.41
N ARG A 23 0.76 -7.50 -10.09
CA ARG A 23 0.69 -8.80 -10.77
C ARG A 23 1.75 -8.91 -11.87
N ASP A 24 1.92 -7.89 -12.70
CA ASP A 24 2.94 -7.89 -13.74
C ASP A 24 4.34 -7.83 -13.13
N PHE A 25 4.50 -7.12 -12.02
CA PHE A 25 5.77 -7.12 -11.28
C PHE A 25 6.14 -8.53 -10.79
N LEU A 26 5.20 -9.26 -10.17
CA LEU A 26 5.40 -10.66 -9.77
C LEU A 26 5.79 -11.59 -10.93
N ALA A 27 5.40 -11.24 -12.16
CA ALA A 27 5.73 -11.98 -13.36
C ALA A 27 7.03 -11.51 -14.06
N GLY A 28 7.75 -10.53 -13.49
CA GLY A 28 8.92 -9.93 -14.12
C GLY A 28 8.61 -9.08 -15.36
N LYS A 29 7.34 -8.67 -15.51
CA LYS A 29 6.81 -7.95 -16.69
C LYS A 29 6.51 -6.48 -16.39
N LEU A 30 7.03 -5.93 -15.29
CA LEU A 30 6.85 -4.51 -14.97
C LEU A 30 7.63 -3.66 -15.99
N PRO A 31 6.98 -2.79 -16.80
CA PRO A 31 7.67 -2.01 -17.82
C PRO A 31 8.78 -1.10 -17.26
N LEU A 32 8.58 -0.61 -16.04
CA LEU A 32 9.52 0.26 -15.33
C LEU A 32 10.82 -0.45 -14.93
N LEU A 33 10.74 -1.76 -14.65
CA LEU A 33 11.86 -2.60 -14.20
C LEU A 33 11.83 -3.95 -14.95
N PRO A 34 12.22 -3.97 -16.23
CA PRO A 34 12.08 -5.16 -17.08
C PRO A 34 12.88 -6.35 -16.52
N GLY A 35 12.20 -7.46 -16.26
CA GLY A 35 12.82 -8.69 -15.77
C GLY A 35 13.11 -8.73 -14.27
N GLU A 36 12.91 -7.64 -13.54
CA GLU A 36 13.03 -7.64 -12.08
C GLU A 36 11.81 -8.26 -11.39
N LEU A 37 12.05 -8.95 -10.28
CA LEU A 37 10.99 -9.47 -9.40
C LEU A 37 10.86 -8.58 -8.16
N PRO A 38 9.64 -8.42 -7.61
CA PRO A 38 9.42 -7.60 -6.43
C PRO A 38 10.03 -8.25 -5.20
N THR A 39 10.45 -7.40 -4.27
CA THR A 39 10.87 -7.76 -2.93
C THR A 39 9.68 -7.73 -1.96
N ILE A 40 9.88 -8.23 -0.74
CA ILE A 40 8.91 -8.07 0.34
C ILE A 40 8.70 -6.59 0.71
N SER A 41 9.72 -5.73 0.50
CA SER A 41 9.55 -4.29 0.72
C SER A 41 8.56 -3.71 -0.28
N ASP A 42 8.70 -4.04 -1.57
CA ASP A 42 7.79 -3.56 -2.61
C ASP A 42 6.34 -3.98 -2.34
N TRP A 43 6.15 -5.20 -1.83
CA TRP A 43 4.82 -5.66 -1.42
C TRP A 43 4.25 -4.85 -0.25
N ARG A 44 5.08 -4.53 0.76
CA ARG A 44 4.66 -3.71 1.91
C ARG A 44 4.31 -2.29 1.49
N ASP A 45 5.09 -1.73 0.56
CA ASP A 45 4.89 -0.39 0.03
C ASP A 45 3.58 -0.35 -0.78
N HIS A 46 3.36 -1.31 -1.69
CA HIS A 46 2.11 -1.44 -2.44
C HIS A 46 0.88 -1.60 -1.52
N LEU A 47 0.95 -2.42 -0.47
CA LEU A 47 -0.15 -2.55 0.49
C LEU A 47 -0.47 -1.24 1.24
N THR A 48 0.47 -0.30 1.32
CA THR A 48 0.26 1.00 1.98
C THR A 48 -0.46 2.00 1.08
N THR A 49 -0.55 1.74 -0.23
CA THR A 49 -1.22 2.60 -1.22
C THR A 49 -2.65 2.15 -1.54
N VAL A 50 -3.13 1.08 -0.91
CA VAL A 50 -4.53 0.63 -1.00
C VAL A 50 -5.34 1.33 0.11
N PHE A 51 -6.45 1.99 -0.21
CA PHE A 51 -7.22 2.81 0.76
C PHE A 51 -8.72 2.46 0.88
N PRO A 52 -9.06 1.22 1.29
CA PRO A 52 -10.41 0.85 1.68
C PRO A 52 -10.75 1.37 3.09
N ASP A 53 -12.02 1.25 3.49
CA ASP A 53 -12.49 1.57 4.86
C ASP A 53 -11.80 0.72 5.92
N VAL A 54 -11.51 -0.55 5.60
CA VAL A 54 -10.76 -1.49 6.45
C VAL A 54 -9.61 -2.09 5.65
N ARG A 55 -8.38 -1.88 6.10
CA ARG A 55 -7.18 -2.30 5.37
C ARG A 55 -6.48 -3.47 6.04
N LEU A 56 -6.23 -4.53 5.27
CA LEU A 56 -5.47 -5.68 5.72
C LEU A 56 -3.99 -5.55 5.33
N LYS A 57 -3.12 -5.71 6.33
CA LYS A 57 -1.68 -5.96 6.19
C LYS A 57 -1.33 -7.17 7.06
N ARG A 58 -0.21 -7.11 7.79
CA ARG A 58 0.05 -8.02 8.91
C ARG A 58 -0.91 -7.79 10.10
N TYR A 59 -1.61 -6.67 10.09
CA TYR A 59 -2.64 -6.25 11.03
C TYR A 59 -3.80 -5.63 10.26
N ILE A 60 -4.93 -5.40 10.93
CA ILE A 60 -6.10 -4.73 10.36
C ILE A 60 -6.08 -3.26 10.77
N GLU A 61 -6.33 -2.36 9.83
CA GLU A 61 -6.46 -0.92 10.08
C GLU A 61 -7.93 -0.49 9.87
N MET A 62 -8.56 0.09 10.89
CA MET A 62 -9.89 0.71 10.79
C MET A 62 -9.74 2.19 10.38
N ARG A 63 -10.29 2.59 9.24
CA ARG A 63 -9.95 3.88 8.58
C ARG A 63 -11.15 4.78 8.28
N GLY A 64 -12.36 4.37 8.65
CA GLY A 64 -13.59 5.09 8.30
C GLY A 64 -14.04 6.18 9.28
N ALA A 65 -13.28 6.46 10.34
CA ALA A 65 -13.65 7.45 11.35
C ALA A 65 -12.99 8.81 11.08
N ASP A 66 -13.77 9.88 11.25
CA ASP A 66 -13.28 11.26 11.20
C ASP A 66 -12.36 11.57 12.40
N GLY A 67 -11.51 12.58 12.24
CA GLY A 67 -10.80 13.19 13.36
C GLY A 67 -11.78 13.91 14.31
N GLY A 68 -11.46 13.95 15.60
CA GLY A 68 -12.31 14.56 16.61
C GLY A 68 -11.55 15.13 17.81
N ALA A 69 -12.29 15.63 18.79
CA ALA A 69 -11.75 16.05 20.07
C ALA A 69 -11.05 14.90 20.80
N TRP A 70 -10.24 15.24 21.81
CA TRP A 70 -9.44 14.28 22.59
C TRP A 70 -10.23 13.05 23.04
N ASP A 71 -11.42 13.26 23.59
CA ASP A 71 -12.26 12.17 24.11
C ASP A 71 -12.65 11.16 23.01
N ASN A 72 -12.88 11.65 21.77
CA ASN A 72 -13.17 10.79 20.62
C ASN A 72 -11.93 10.04 20.12
N LEU A 73 -10.76 10.67 20.18
CA LEU A 73 -9.50 10.01 19.82
C LEU A 73 -9.19 8.84 20.76
N CYS A 74 -9.48 8.99 22.06
CA CYS A 74 -9.36 7.90 23.02
C CYS A 74 -10.44 6.84 22.87
N ALA A 75 -11.67 7.23 22.52
CA ALA A 75 -12.78 6.31 22.34
C ALA A 75 -12.63 5.42 21.10
N LEU A 76 -12.08 5.93 19.99
CA LEU A 76 -11.95 5.19 18.73
C LEU A 76 -11.24 3.82 18.87
N PRO A 77 -10.03 3.72 19.45
CA PRO A 77 -9.36 2.44 19.65
C PRO A 77 -9.96 1.61 20.80
N ALA A 78 -10.86 2.16 21.62
CA ALA A 78 -11.56 1.40 22.65
C ALA A 78 -12.80 0.67 22.12
N ILE A 79 -13.33 1.11 20.97
CA ILE A 79 -14.48 0.48 20.28
C ILE A 79 -14.07 -0.80 19.53
N TRP A 80 -12.85 -0.87 19.01
CA TRP A 80 -12.31 -1.96 18.17
C TRP A 80 -11.25 -2.76 18.90
#